data_AF-A0A699RD53-F1
#
_entry.id   AF-A0A699RD53-F1
#
_cell.length_a   1.000
_cell.length_b   1.000
_cell.length_c   1.000
_cell.angle_alpha   90.00
_cell.angle_beta   90.00
_cell.angle_gamma   90.00
#
_symmetry.space_group_name_H-M   'P 1'
#
loop_
_entity.id
_entity.type
_entity.pdbx_description
1 polymer ?
#
loop_
_entity_poly.entity_id
_entity_poly.type
_entity_poly.pdbx_seq_one_letter_code
_entity_poly.pdbx_strand_id
1 'polypeptide(L)'
;MPPKRRSQTNPQSTLTQEAVDRLVRDGIKAAIRDKRERFHRTEGVVGLVRWFEKMENTFEISECAEGKKVKFATATLHGRALTWFNSQIITLGREVANGRPWTEVKQMMTDEFCPTE
;
A
#
# COMPACT_ATOMS: atom_id res chain seq x y z
N MET A 1 -51.59 46.10 -8.05
CA MET A 1 -50.53 45.56 -7.16
C MET A 1 -49.62 44.65 -7.97
N PRO A 2 -48.29 44.72 -7.86
CA PRO A 2 -47.41 43.79 -8.57
C PRO A 2 -47.24 42.48 -7.78
N PRO A 3 -46.96 41.34 -8.43
CA PRO A 3 -46.81 40.07 -7.74
C PRO A 3 -45.43 39.96 -7.06
N LYS A 4 -45.41 39.52 -5.80
CA LYS A 4 -44.20 39.22 -5.03
C LYS A 4 -43.45 38.04 -5.67
N ARG A 5 -42.23 38.31 -6.14
CA ARG A 5 -41.26 37.27 -6.55
C ARG A 5 -40.93 36.41 -5.32
N ARG A 6 -41.31 35.12 -5.33
CA ARG A 6 -40.80 34.15 -4.35
C ARG A 6 -39.31 33.93 -4.64
N SER A 7 -38.47 34.38 -3.73
CA SER A 7 -37.05 34.04 -3.72
C SER A 7 -36.92 32.55 -3.39
N GLN A 8 -36.73 31.72 -4.41
CA GLN A 8 -36.28 30.35 -4.23
C GLN A 8 -34.80 30.42 -3.84
N THR A 9 -34.49 30.26 -2.55
CA THR A 9 -33.13 29.97 -2.11
C THR A 9 -32.78 28.58 -2.61
N ASN A 10 -32.02 28.52 -3.70
CA ASN A 10 -31.29 27.34 -4.10
C ASN A 10 -30.23 27.09 -3.01
N PRO A 11 -30.28 25.99 -2.24
CA PRO A 11 -29.16 25.65 -1.38
C PRO A 11 -28.02 25.25 -2.30
N GLN A 12 -27.14 26.19 -2.62
CA GLN A 12 -25.80 25.86 -3.07
C GLN A 12 -25.23 24.94 -1.99
N SER A 13 -25.14 23.64 -2.28
CA SER A 13 -24.42 22.70 -1.45
C SER A 13 -22.95 23.10 -1.53
N THR A 14 -22.54 24.04 -0.68
CA THR A 14 -21.15 24.46 -0.58
C THR A 14 -20.38 23.27 -0.05
N LEU A 15 -19.78 22.51 -0.97
CA LEU A 15 -18.87 21.43 -0.63
C LEU A 15 -17.69 22.08 0.08
N THR A 16 -17.55 21.84 1.38
CA THR A 16 -16.45 22.41 2.16
C THR A 16 -15.14 21.80 1.72
N GLN A 17 -14.05 22.56 1.80
CA GLN A 17 -12.71 22.05 1.51
C GLN A 17 -12.39 20.79 2.34
N GLU A 18 -12.88 20.72 3.58
CA GLU A 18 -12.74 19.55 4.43
C GLU A 18 -13.43 18.30 3.88
N ALA A 19 -14.60 18.46 3.24
CA ALA A 19 -15.31 17.36 2.60
C ALA A 19 -14.56 16.87 1.35
N VAL A 20 -13.98 17.79 0.58
CA VAL A 20 -13.09 17.47 -0.55
C VAL A 20 -11.86 16.73 -0.05
N ASP A 21 -11.18 17.24 0.96
CA ASP A 21 -9.98 16.64 1.52
C ASP A 21 -10.27 15.26 2.12
N ARG A 22 -11.44 15.10 2.74
CA ARG A 22 -11.90 13.81 3.25
C ARG A 22 -12.17 12.83 2.11
N LEU A 23 -12.81 13.28 1.04
CA LEU A 23 -13.07 12.45 -0.14
C LEU A 23 -11.78 12.02 -0.82
N VAL A 24 -10.80 12.92 -0.96
CA VAL A 24 -9.47 12.62 -1.49
C VAL A 24 -8.74 11.62 -0.60
N ARG A 25 -8.73 11.82 0.73
CA ARG A 25 -8.12 10.86 1.68
C ARG A 25 -8.79 9.50 1.63
N ASP A 26 -10.12 9.45 1.59
CA ASP A 26 -10.87 8.21 1.59
C ASP A 26 -10.74 7.49 0.24
N GLY A 27 -10.67 8.23 -0.87
CA GLY A 27 -10.37 7.72 -2.20
C GLY A 27 -8.97 7.14 -2.30
N ILE A 28 -7.95 7.83 -1.77
CA ILE A 28 -6.57 7.30 -1.68
C ILE A 28 -6.54 6.04 -0.80
N LYS A 29 -7.20 6.05 0.37
CA LYS A 29 -7.31 4.85 1.24
C LYS A 29 -8.07 3.70 0.58
N ALA A 30 -9.07 4.00 -0.25
CA ALA A 30 -9.83 3.01 -0.99
C ALA A 30 -9.00 2.42 -2.13
N ALA A 31 -8.31 3.24 -2.93
CA ALA A 31 -7.40 2.78 -3.98
C ALA A 31 -6.23 1.93 -3.43
N ILE A 32 -5.68 2.31 -2.28
CA ILE A 32 -4.68 1.52 -1.55
C ILE A 32 -5.27 0.17 -1.07
N ARG A 33 -6.56 0.11 -0.73
CA ARG A 33 -7.25 -1.14 -0.34
C ARG A 33 -7.65 -2.00 -1.53
N ASP A 34 -8.05 -1.39 -2.64
CA ASP A 34 -8.66 -2.05 -3.80
C ASP A 34 -7.61 -2.62 -4.77
N LYS A 35 -6.39 -2.05 -4.79
CA LYS A 35 -5.32 -2.53 -5.70
C LYS A 35 -4.19 -3.31 -5.03
N ARG A 36 -4.41 -3.81 -3.81
CA ARG A 36 -3.45 -4.67 -3.12
C ARG A 36 -3.62 -6.12 -3.54
N GLU A 37 -3.30 -6.44 -4.79
CA GLU A 37 -3.16 -7.86 -5.18
C GLU A 37 -2.05 -8.46 -4.33
N ARG A 38 -2.45 -9.52 -3.64
CA ARG A 38 -1.81 -10.06 -2.44
C ARG A 38 -0.88 -11.17 -2.87
N PHE A 39 0.39 -11.09 -2.47
CA PHE A 39 1.29 -12.22 -2.72
C PHE A 39 0.90 -13.40 -1.83
N HIS A 40 0.51 -14.50 -2.48
CA HIS A 40 0.33 -15.80 -1.86
C HIS A 40 1.44 -16.71 -2.37
N ARG A 41 2.08 -17.46 -1.46
CA ARG A 41 3.16 -18.41 -1.79
C ARG A 41 2.80 -19.43 -2.88
N THR A 42 1.52 -19.66 -3.14
CA THR A 42 1.02 -20.60 -4.15
C THR A 42 1.51 -20.34 -5.57
N GLU A 43 2.08 -19.17 -5.86
CA GLU A 43 2.58 -18.79 -7.18
C GLU A 43 4.07 -19.12 -7.42
N GLY A 44 4.77 -19.69 -6.43
CA GLY A 44 6.18 -20.09 -6.55
C GLY A 44 7.13 -18.92 -6.87
N VAL A 45 8.30 -19.24 -7.45
CA VAL A 45 9.33 -18.25 -7.84
C VAL A 45 8.76 -17.17 -8.78
N VAL A 46 7.91 -17.57 -9.73
CA VAL A 46 7.29 -16.66 -10.69
C VAL A 46 6.40 -15.62 -9.99
N GLY A 47 5.63 -16.04 -8.99
CA GLY A 47 4.84 -15.10 -8.18
C GLY A 47 5.69 -14.13 -7.39
N LEU A 48 6.81 -14.60 -6.83
CA LEU A 48 7.72 -13.73 -6.07
C LEU A 48 8.34 -12.65 -6.97
N VAL A 49 8.79 -13.04 -8.16
CA VAL A 49 9.34 -12.10 -9.16
C VAL A 49 8.30 -11.06 -9.56
N ARG A 50 7.08 -11.50 -9.92
CA ARG A 50 5.98 -10.58 -10.28
C ARG A 50 5.63 -9.62 -9.14
N TRP A 51 5.67 -10.09 -7.90
CA TRP A 51 5.42 -9.25 -6.75
C TRP A 51 6.54 -8.21 -6.56
N PHE A 52 7.81 -8.56 -6.75
CA PHE A 52 8.91 -7.59 -6.72
C PHE A 52 8.74 -6.51 -7.78
N GLU A 53 8.50 -6.89 -9.05
CA GLU A 53 8.29 -5.95 -10.16
C GLU A 53 7.13 -4.99 -9.86
N LYS A 54 6.01 -5.53 -9.34
CA LYS A 54 4.86 -4.71 -8.95
C LYS A 54 5.19 -3.73 -7.84
N MET A 55 5.95 -4.17 -6.84
CA MET A 55 6.36 -3.31 -5.74
C MET A 55 7.30 -2.20 -6.19
N GLU A 56 8.25 -2.52 -7.07
CA GLU A 56 9.20 -1.55 -7.64
C GLU A 56 8.48 -0.48 -8.47
N ASN A 57 7.57 -0.89 -9.35
CA ASN A 57 6.73 0.05 -10.10
C ASN A 57 5.87 0.91 -9.17
N THR A 58 5.33 0.33 -8.09
CA THR A 58 4.57 1.11 -7.09
C THR A 58 5.45 2.14 -6.38
N PHE A 59 6.70 1.78 -6.05
CA PHE A 59 7.64 2.71 -5.43
C PHE A 59 8.03 3.84 -6.36
N GLU A 60 8.23 3.56 -7.64
CA GLU A 60 8.54 4.56 -8.66
C GLU A 60 7.38 5.55 -8.84
N ILE A 61 6.16 5.05 -9.09
CA ILE A 61 4.96 5.89 -9.30
C ILE A 61 4.65 6.76 -8.08
N SER A 62 4.90 6.26 -6.87
CA SER A 62 4.60 6.98 -5.63
C SER A 62 5.75 7.81 -5.08
N GLU A 63 6.91 7.83 -5.76
CA GLU A 63 8.16 8.43 -5.26
C GLU A 63 8.46 7.97 -3.82
N CYS A 64 8.33 6.66 -3.57
CA CYS A 64 8.43 6.10 -2.23
C CYS A 64 9.85 6.25 -1.68
N ALA A 65 10.00 7.04 -0.61
CA ALA A 65 11.25 7.18 0.10
C ALA A 65 11.81 5.82 0.55
N GLU A 66 13.12 5.63 0.43
CA GLU A 66 13.79 4.34 0.70
C GLU A 66 13.39 3.73 2.05
N GLY A 67 13.42 4.53 3.13
CA GLY A 67 13.05 4.08 4.48
C GLY A 67 11.57 3.72 4.69
N LYS A 68 10.71 3.90 3.68
CA LYS A 68 9.30 3.52 3.71
C LYS A 68 8.99 2.31 2.82
N LYS A 69 9.87 1.95 1.89
CA LYS A 69 9.64 0.87 0.91
C LYS A 69 9.35 -0.47 1.59
N VAL A 70 10.18 -0.90 2.54
CA VAL A 70 10.00 -2.17 3.25
C VAL A 70 8.70 -2.17 4.05
N LYS A 71 8.39 -1.11 4.80
CA LYS A 71 7.11 -1.01 5.54
C LYS A 71 5.90 -1.10 4.62
N PHE A 72 5.98 -0.47 3.45
CA PHE A 72 4.91 -0.50 2.46
C PHE A 72 4.74 -1.91 1.86
N ALA A 73 5.82 -2.51 1.36
CA ALA A 73 5.80 -3.84 0.76
C ALA A 73 5.35 -4.92 1.74
N THR A 74 5.92 -4.92 2.94
CA THR A 74 5.65 -5.97 3.94
C THR A 74 4.21 -5.98 4.41
N ALA A 75 3.58 -4.81 4.44
CA ALA A 75 2.16 -4.74 4.73
C ALA A 75 1.32 -5.43 3.64
N THR A 76 1.82 -5.61 2.40
CA THR A 76 1.11 -6.33 1.30
C THR A 76 1.24 -7.84 1.39
N LEU A 77 2.11 -8.35 2.26
CA LEU A 77 2.34 -9.79 2.45
C LEU A 77 1.14 -10.44 3.13
N HIS A 78 0.89 -11.70 2.77
CA HIS A 78 -0.18 -12.52 3.35
C HIS A 78 0.31 -13.95 3.59
N GLY A 79 -0.46 -14.71 4.37
CA GLY A 79 -0.19 -16.12 4.64
C GLY A 79 1.24 -16.36 5.15
N ARG A 80 1.93 -17.35 4.58
CA ARG A 80 3.29 -17.73 4.99
C ARG A 80 4.31 -16.61 4.87
N ALA A 81 4.18 -15.74 3.86
CA ALA A 81 5.12 -14.64 3.67
C ALA A 81 5.01 -13.59 4.79
N LEU A 82 3.78 -13.30 5.24
CA LEU A 82 3.55 -12.44 6.40
C LEU A 82 4.06 -13.09 7.68
N THR A 83 3.78 -14.38 7.90
CA THR A 83 4.28 -15.11 9.07
C THR A 83 5.80 -15.10 9.12
N TRP A 84 6.47 -15.36 8.00
CA TRP A 84 7.93 -15.30 7.90
C TRP A 84 8.47 -13.90 8.23
N PHE A 85 7.89 -12.85 7.65
CA PHE A 85 8.36 -11.49 7.92
C PHE A 85 8.12 -11.07 9.38
N ASN A 86 7.03 -11.52 9.99
CA ASN A 86 6.79 -11.33 11.43
C ASN A 86 7.87 -12.03 12.28
N SER A 87 8.35 -13.21 11.89
CA SER A 87 9.49 -13.84 12.54
C SER A 87 10.76 -13.00 12.41
N GLN A 88 11.01 -12.38 11.24
CA GLN A 88 12.13 -11.44 11.07
C GLN A 88 12.02 -10.24 12.02
N ILE A 89 10.80 -9.69 12.20
CA ILE A 89 10.55 -8.62 13.17
C ILE A 89 10.84 -9.07 14.61
N ILE A 90 10.46 -10.30 14.98
CA ILE A 90 10.72 -10.85 16.32
C ILE A 90 12.23 -11.04 16.54
N THR A 91 12.93 -11.60 15.55
CA THR A 91 14.36 -11.93 15.65
C THR A 91 15.26 -10.69 15.60
N LEU A 92 14.98 -9.75 14.71
CA LEU A 92 15.86 -8.60 14.43
C LEU A 92 15.40 -7.32 15.14
N GLY A 93 14.15 -7.27 15.59
CA GLY A 93 13.48 -6.05 16.04
C GLY A 93 12.82 -5.29 14.89
N ARG A 94 11.69 -4.63 15.19
CA ARG A 94 10.85 -3.94 14.20
C ARG A 94 11.60 -2.86 13.42
N GLU A 95 12.40 -2.03 14.08
CA GLU A 95 13.10 -0.93 13.41
C GLU A 95 14.21 -1.44 12.51
N VAL A 96 14.95 -2.46 12.94
CA VAL A 96 15.99 -3.08 12.11
C VAL A 96 15.36 -3.75 10.91
N ALA A 97 14.37 -4.63 11.11
CA ALA A 97 13.71 -5.36 10.03
C ALA A 97 13.08 -4.43 8.97
N ASN A 98 12.47 -3.33 9.39
CA ASN A 98 11.85 -2.36 8.48
C ASN A 98 12.83 -1.31 7.92
N GLY A 99 13.97 -1.11 8.57
CA GLY A 99 15.01 -0.17 8.15
C GLY A 99 16.00 -0.77 7.15
N ARG A 100 15.91 -2.08 6.88
CA ARG A 100 16.72 -2.73 5.86
C ARG A 100 16.50 -2.08 4.48
N PRO A 101 17.53 -1.98 3.64
CA PRO A 101 17.35 -1.62 2.24
C PRO A 101 16.39 -2.58 1.54
N TRP A 102 15.61 -2.08 0.58
CA TRP A 102 14.68 -2.93 -0.16
C TRP A 102 15.40 -4.10 -0.87
N THR A 103 16.60 -3.85 -1.40
CA THR A 103 17.43 -4.86 -2.06
C THR A 103 17.78 -6.04 -1.16
N GLU A 104 18.07 -5.79 0.11
CA GLU A 104 18.38 -6.84 1.09
C GLU A 104 17.14 -7.69 1.38
N VAL A 105 15.97 -7.06 1.53
CA VAL A 105 14.71 -7.78 1.76
C VAL A 105 14.36 -8.67 0.55
N LYS A 106 14.61 -8.22 -0.68
CA LYS A 106 14.43 -9.06 -1.88
C LYS A 106 15.30 -10.32 -1.84
N GLN A 107 16.56 -10.19 -1.41
CA GLN A 107 17.46 -11.33 -1.28
C GLN A 107 16.96 -12.31 -0.21
N MET A 108 16.65 -11.82 0.99
CA MET A 108 16.13 -12.65 2.08
C MET A 108 14.85 -13.42 1.69
N MET A 109 13.95 -12.78 0.94
CA MET A 109 12.75 -13.44 0.44
C MET A 109 13.06 -14.46 -0.65
N THR A 110 14.05 -14.21 -1.50
CA THR A 110 14.49 -15.17 -2.51
C THR A 110 15.07 -16.42 -1.83
N ASP A 111 15.93 -16.23 -0.82
CA ASP A 111 16.55 -17.34 -0.08
C ASP A 111 15.50 -18.20 0.65
N GLU A 112 14.46 -17.59 1.22
CA GLU A 112 13.38 -18.31 1.92
C GLU A 112 12.41 -19.03 0.95
N PHE A 113 12.03 -18.37 -0.14
CA PHE A 113 10.91 -18.81 -0.98
C PHE A 113 11.33 -19.46 -2.31
N CYS A 114 12.60 -19.37 -2.68
CA CYS A 114 13.20 -19.97 -3.88
C CYS A 114 14.43 -20.81 -3.51
N PRO A 115 14.30 -21.86 -2.68
CA PRO A 115 15.43 -22.69 -2.31
C PRO A 115 16.03 -23.33 -3.58
N THR A 116 17.33 -23.13 -3.78
CA THR A 116 18.10 -23.87 -4.78
C THR A 116 18.19 -25.31 -4.30
N GLU A 117 17.48 -26.23 -4.95
CA GLU A 117 17.72 -27.67 -4.79
C GLU A 117 19.12 -28.06 -5.27
#